data_AF-A0A935LUM7-F1
#
_entry.id   AF-A0A935LUM7-F1
#
_cell.length_a   1.000
_cell.length_b   1.000
_cell.length_c   1.000
_cell.angle_alpha   90.00
_cell.angle_beta   90.00
_cell.angle_gamma   90.00
#
_symmetry.space_group_name_H-M   'P 1'
#
loop_
_entity.id
_entity.type
_entity.pdbx_description
1 polymer ?
#
loop_
_entity_poly.entity_id
_entity_poly.type
_entity_poly.pdbx_seq_one_letter_code
_entity_poly.pdbx_strand_id
1 'polypeptide(L)'
;MKRFTTIIPILLLIAGSSTYAQTLVNRGATIHIMEKALVQVNGLTENREGTIRVADSAQVVFNGDVRIFFGGIYMLKDCLVTVTQNLTIGLDGVCWRYDPGVMNVYGTIYNDGDLNNDGEINIGQP
;
A
#
# COMPACT_ATOMS: atom_id res chain seq x y z
N MET A 1 -32.21 -24.02 -43.87
CA MET A 1 -32.50 -22.93 -42.92
C MET A 1 -31.19 -22.48 -42.28
N LYS A 2 -30.66 -21.31 -42.65
CA LYS A 2 -29.38 -20.80 -42.12
C LYS A 2 -29.63 -20.11 -40.78
N ARG A 3 -28.98 -20.55 -39.71
CA ARG A 3 -29.03 -19.90 -38.39
C ARG A 3 -28.02 -18.76 -38.38
N PHE A 4 -28.49 -17.53 -38.18
CA PHE A 4 -27.66 -16.37 -37.92
C PHE A 4 -27.43 -16.27 -36.41
N THR A 5 -26.20 -16.51 -35.97
CA THR A 5 -25.79 -16.29 -34.59
C THR A 5 -25.36 -14.83 -34.46
N THR A 6 -26.22 -13.99 -33.90
CA THR A 6 -25.89 -12.60 -33.56
C THR A 6 -24.98 -12.61 -32.34
N ILE A 7 -23.70 -12.29 -32.53
CA ILE A 7 -22.75 -12.03 -31.44
C ILE A 7 -22.98 -10.58 -31.01
N ILE A 8 -23.53 -10.38 -29.82
CA ILE A 8 -23.65 -9.05 -29.21
C ILE A 8 -22.33 -8.78 -28.47
N PRO A 9 -21.48 -7.83 -28.92
CA PRO A 9 -20.33 -7.43 -28.13
C PRO A 9 -20.85 -6.70 -26.87
N ILE A 10 -20.58 -7.27 -25.69
CA ILE A 10 -20.78 -6.58 -24.42
C ILE A 10 -19.68 -5.51 -24.35
N LEU A 11 -20.05 -4.27 -24.66
CA LEU A 11 -19.21 -3.11 -24.42
C LEU A 11 -19.15 -2.89 -22.91
N LEU A 12 -18.06 -3.33 -22.27
CA LEU A 12 -17.81 -3.08 -20.86
C LEU A 12 -17.51 -1.59 -20.69
N LEU A 13 -18.55 -0.79 -20.44
CA LEU A 13 -18.38 0.58 -19.96
C LEU A 13 -17.74 0.50 -18.57
N ILE A 14 -16.42 0.65 -18.52
CA ILE A 14 -15.71 1.00 -17.29
C ILE A 14 -16.06 2.47 -17.05
N ALA A 15 -17.26 2.73 -16.53
CA ALA A 15 -17.57 4.00 -15.91
C ALA A 15 -16.58 4.14 -14.76
N GLY A 16 -15.64 5.07 -14.88
CA GLY A 16 -14.69 5.39 -13.83
C GLY A 16 -15.45 5.73 -12.56
N SER A 17 -15.56 4.74 -11.67
CA SER A 17 -16.03 4.96 -10.32
C SER A 17 -14.96 5.82 -9.65
N SER A 18 -15.25 7.11 -9.51
CA SER A 18 -14.52 7.97 -8.60
C SER A 18 -14.70 7.38 -7.19
N THR A 19 -13.77 6.53 -6.77
CA THR A 19 -13.77 5.97 -5.42
C THR A 19 -13.53 7.10 -4.45
N TYR A 20 -14.42 7.26 -3.47
CA TYR A 20 -14.21 8.21 -2.39
C TYR A 20 -12.85 7.99 -1.74
N ALA A 21 -12.18 9.08 -1.38
CA ALA A 21 -10.91 8.99 -0.68
C ALA A 21 -11.12 8.23 0.64
N GLN A 22 -10.52 7.05 0.78
CA GLN A 22 -10.52 6.24 1.99
C GLN A 22 -9.23 6.54 2.75
N THR A 23 -9.36 7.29 3.84
CA THR A 23 -8.24 7.57 4.74
C THR A 23 -8.12 6.45 5.76
N LEU A 24 -6.92 5.91 5.94
CA LEU A 24 -6.58 5.06 7.08
C LEU A 24 -5.88 5.90 8.14
N VAL A 25 -6.42 5.97 9.37
CA VAL A 25 -5.75 6.63 10.50
C VAL A 25 -5.61 5.64 11.64
N ASN A 26 -4.38 5.19 11.90
CA ASN A 26 -4.06 4.37 13.06
C ASN A 26 -3.64 5.26 14.24
N ARG A 27 -4.30 5.10 15.38
CA ARG A 27 -4.09 5.90 16.61
C ARG A 27 -3.76 4.99 17.82
N GLY A 28 -2.87 4.03 17.63
CA GLY A 28 -2.40 3.15 18.70
C GLY A 28 -2.77 1.68 18.55
N ALA A 29 -3.51 1.31 17.50
CA ALA A 29 -3.82 -0.10 17.25
C ALA A 29 -2.63 -0.83 16.61
N THR A 30 -2.62 -2.15 16.77
CA THR A 30 -1.81 -3.04 15.94
C THR A 30 -2.69 -3.59 14.83
N ILE A 31 -2.39 -3.22 13.58
CA ILE A 31 -3.09 -3.68 12.39
C ILE A 31 -2.26 -4.81 11.77
N HIS A 32 -2.89 -5.97 11.57
CA HIS A 32 -2.28 -7.11 10.90
C HIS A 32 -2.93 -7.31 9.53
N ILE A 33 -2.11 -7.27 8.47
CA ILE A 33 -2.50 -7.59 7.10
C ILE A 33 -1.67 -8.80 6.68
N MET A 34 -2.31 -9.96 6.59
CA MET A 34 -1.61 -11.25 6.45
C MET A 34 -2.32 -12.16 5.46
N GLU A 35 -1.79 -13.37 5.29
CA GLU A 35 -2.44 -14.50 4.59
C GLU A 35 -2.86 -14.16 3.15
N LYS A 36 -1.94 -13.61 2.35
CA LYS A 36 -2.18 -13.23 0.95
C LYS A 36 -3.31 -12.22 0.77
N ALA A 37 -3.68 -11.49 1.82
CA ALA A 37 -4.69 -10.45 1.72
C ALA A 37 -4.29 -9.39 0.68
N LEU A 38 -5.29 -8.92 -0.05
CA LEU A 38 -5.16 -7.76 -0.93
C LEU A 38 -5.89 -6.59 -0.27
N VAL A 39 -5.14 -5.57 0.12
CA VAL A 39 -5.67 -4.37 0.78
C VAL A 39 -5.35 -3.14 -0.05
N GLN A 40 -6.35 -2.30 -0.26
CA GLN A 40 -6.20 -1.03 -0.95
C GLN A 40 -6.76 0.08 -0.09
N VAL A 41 -5.95 1.10 0.16
CA VAL A 41 -6.35 2.32 0.87
C VAL A 41 -6.33 3.47 -0.12
N ASN A 42 -7.50 3.96 -0.47
CA ASN A 42 -7.68 4.97 -1.52
C ASN A 42 -7.57 6.39 -1.00
N GLY A 43 -6.45 6.78 -0.40
CA GLY A 43 -6.27 8.14 0.13
C GLY A 43 -5.08 8.26 1.07
N LEU A 44 -5.10 9.30 1.92
CA LEU A 44 -4.06 9.53 2.92
C LEU A 44 -4.04 8.39 3.94
N THR A 45 -2.86 7.88 4.25
CA THR A 45 -2.64 6.98 5.38
C THR A 45 -1.80 7.66 6.45
N GLU A 46 -2.29 7.68 7.69
CA GLU A 46 -1.56 8.21 8.83
C GLU A 46 -1.41 7.14 9.92
N ASN A 47 -0.16 6.78 10.25
CA ASN A 47 0.15 6.05 11.48
C ASN A 47 0.57 7.05 12.55
N ARG A 48 -0.39 7.47 13.38
CA ARG A 48 -0.16 8.44 14.47
C ARG A 48 0.38 7.79 15.73
N GLU A 49 0.10 6.50 15.92
CA GLU A 49 0.63 5.65 16.99
C GLU A 49 0.30 4.19 16.64
N GLY A 50 0.97 3.23 17.28
CA GLY A 50 0.75 1.80 17.05
C GLY A 50 1.52 1.27 15.85
N THR A 51 1.15 0.08 15.37
CA THR A 51 1.90 -0.57 14.29
C THR A 51 1.02 -1.14 13.20
N ILE A 52 1.50 -1.10 11.96
CA ILE A 52 0.90 -1.80 10.82
C ILE A 52 1.89 -2.88 10.40
N ARG A 53 1.45 -4.13 10.41
CA ARG A 53 2.27 -5.29 10.04
C ARG A 53 1.70 -5.93 8.79
N VAL A 54 2.49 -5.96 7.73
CA VAL A 54 2.15 -6.61 6.46
C VAL A 54 3.01 -7.86 6.32
N ALA A 55 2.42 -9.04 6.18
CA ALA A 55 3.15 -10.31 6.17
C ALA A 55 2.51 -11.36 5.26
N ASP A 56 3.17 -12.52 5.14
CA ASP A 56 2.64 -13.75 4.55
C ASP A 56 2.08 -13.56 3.13
N SER A 57 2.95 -13.07 2.23
CA SER A 57 2.63 -12.76 0.83
C SER A 57 1.48 -11.76 0.62
N ALA A 58 1.05 -11.02 1.65
CA ALA A 58 0.02 -10.01 1.50
C ALA A 58 0.47 -8.85 0.61
N GLN A 59 -0.49 -8.21 -0.06
CA GLN A 59 -0.25 -7.06 -0.91
C GLN A 59 -1.07 -5.87 -0.44
N VAL A 60 -0.40 -4.74 -0.24
CA VAL A 60 -1.02 -3.50 0.21
C VAL A 60 -0.70 -2.38 -0.75
N VAL A 61 -1.74 -1.68 -1.20
CA VAL A 61 -1.60 -0.48 -2.04
C VAL A 61 -2.16 0.73 -1.29
N PHE A 62 -1.26 1.65 -0.94
CA PHE A 62 -1.60 2.98 -0.46
C PHE A 62 -1.68 3.93 -1.66
N ASN A 63 -2.92 4.15 -2.14
CA ASN A 63 -3.23 5.06 -3.24
C ASN A 63 -3.29 6.52 -2.74
N GLY A 64 -2.19 6.99 -2.16
CA GLY A 64 -2.04 8.34 -1.62
C GLY A 64 -0.73 8.48 -0.85
N ASP A 65 -0.58 9.58 -0.11
CA ASP A 65 0.55 9.77 0.78
C ASP A 65 0.43 8.84 2.00
N VAL A 66 1.58 8.37 2.50
CA VAL A 66 1.69 7.64 3.76
C VAL A 66 2.54 8.47 4.72
N ARG A 67 2.03 8.69 5.93
CA ARG A 67 2.73 9.43 7.00
C ARG A 67 2.82 8.59 8.26
N ILE A 68 4.04 8.37 8.74
CA ILE A 68 4.33 7.67 9.98
C ILE A 68 4.82 8.72 10.98
N PHE A 69 3.99 9.08 11.96
CA PHE A 69 4.38 10.06 12.99
C PHE A 69 5.05 9.37 14.18
N PHE A 70 4.45 8.28 14.66
CA PHE A 70 4.96 7.44 15.75
C PHE A 70 4.69 5.97 15.44
N GLY A 71 5.41 5.07 16.09
CA GLY A 71 5.25 3.62 15.91
C GLY A 71 5.81 3.19 14.56
N GLY A 72 5.16 2.28 13.83
CA GLY A 72 5.74 1.91 12.54
C GLY A 72 4.94 1.02 11.60
N ILE A 73 5.42 0.99 10.36
CA ILE A 73 4.99 0.07 9.32
C ILE A 73 6.09 -0.98 9.14
N TYR A 74 5.74 -2.23 9.41
CA TYR A 74 6.65 -3.37 9.35
C TYR A 74 6.20 -4.32 8.26
N MET A 75 7.06 -4.50 7.27
CA MET A 75 6.82 -5.37 6.13
C MET A 75 7.66 -6.63 6.37
N LEU A 76 6.99 -7.75 6.63
CA LEU A 76 7.62 -8.99 7.08
C LEU A 76 7.54 -10.01 5.95
N LYS A 77 8.61 -10.77 5.75
CA LYS A 77 8.67 -11.85 4.76
C LYS A 77 8.44 -11.33 3.33
N ASP A 78 7.70 -12.08 2.51
CA ASP A 78 7.50 -11.96 1.08
C ASP A 78 6.32 -11.07 0.67
N CYS A 79 5.96 -10.08 1.49
CA CYS A 79 4.86 -9.16 1.18
C CYS A 79 5.24 -8.10 0.14
N LEU A 80 4.22 -7.49 -0.48
CA LEU A 80 4.36 -6.38 -1.41
C LEU A 80 3.62 -5.15 -0.87
N VAL A 81 4.32 -4.03 -0.71
CA VAL A 81 3.70 -2.76 -0.33
C VAL A 81 3.99 -1.71 -1.40
N THR A 82 2.95 -1.03 -1.88
CA THR A 82 3.08 0.06 -2.84
C THR A 82 2.53 1.35 -2.25
N VAL A 83 3.33 2.41 -2.24
CA VAL A 83 2.95 3.78 -1.93
C VAL A 83 2.98 4.56 -3.23
N THR A 84 1.81 4.97 -3.71
CA THR A 84 1.71 5.61 -5.04
C THR A 84 2.09 7.09 -5.07
N GLN A 85 2.17 7.72 -3.90
CA GLN A 85 2.62 9.11 -3.73
C GLN A 85 3.84 9.13 -2.80
N ASN A 86 3.87 10.00 -1.80
CA ASN A 86 5.02 10.16 -0.92
C ASN A 86 4.92 9.27 0.32
N LEU A 87 6.08 8.84 0.81
CA LEU A 87 6.24 8.27 2.15
C LEU A 87 6.93 9.32 3.03
N THR A 88 6.32 9.66 4.16
CA THR A 88 6.93 10.51 5.20
C THR A 88 7.10 9.70 6.47
N ILE A 89 8.32 9.64 6.98
CA ILE A 89 8.69 8.98 8.24
C ILE A 89 9.16 10.10 9.17
N GLY A 90 8.35 10.43 10.16
CA GLY A 90 8.69 11.42 11.18
C GLY A 90 9.73 10.90 12.16
N LEU A 91 10.23 11.78 13.02
CA LEU A 91 11.34 11.51 13.95
C LEU A 91 11.18 10.23 14.78
N ASP A 92 9.96 9.96 15.27
CA ASP A 92 9.64 8.78 16.09
C ASP A 92 8.93 7.67 15.29
N GLY A 93 8.92 7.79 13.96
CA GLY A 93 8.34 6.84 13.04
C GLY A 93 9.35 5.79 12.57
N VAL A 94 8.86 4.58 12.36
CA VAL A 94 9.65 3.45 11.85
C VAL A 94 9.02 2.89 10.57
N CYS A 95 9.81 2.75 9.51
CA CYS A 95 9.47 1.96 8.34
C CYS A 95 10.52 0.86 8.18
N TRP A 96 10.09 -0.39 8.32
CA TRP A 96 11.01 -1.53 8.25
C TRP A 96 10.62 -2.49 7.13
N ARG A 97 11.52 -2.65 6.16
CA ARG A 97 11.40 -3.62 5.07
C ARG A 97 12.31 -4.81 5.32
N TYR A 98 11.76 -5.92 5.83
CA TYR A 98 12.50 -7.18 6.01
C TYR A 98 12.51 -8.05 4.75
N ASP A 99 13.65 -8.65 4.38
CA ASP A 99 13.75 -9.67 3.31
C ASP A 99 12.66 -10.76 3.41
N PRO A 100 12.12 -11.33 2.29
CA PRO A 100 12.48 -11.09 0.88
C PRO A 100 11.52 -10.29 -0.02
N GLY A 101 10.39 -9.80 0.48
CA GLY A 101 9.42 -9.03 -0.33
C GLY A 101 9.88 -7.61 -0.71
N VAL A 102 8.98 -6.83 -1.30
CA VAL A 102 9.32 -5.56 -1.98
C VAL A 102 8.44 -4.40 -1.47
N MET A 103 9.03 -3.21 -1.35
CA MET A 103 8.29 -1.96 -1.23
C MET A 103 8.53 -1.08 -2.45
N ASN A 104 7.47 -0.55 -3.03
CA ASN A 104 7.55 0.45 -4.10
C ASN A 104 7.04 1.80 -3.57
N VAL A 105 7.79 2.87 -3.77
CA VAL A 105 7.38 4.24 -3.48
C VAL A 105 7.52 5.06 -4.76
N TYR A 106 6.40 5.42 -5.38
CA TYR A 106 6.42 6.13 -6.66
C TYR A 106 6.77 7.61 -6.54
N GLY A 107 6.45 8.21 -5.39
CA GLY A 107 6.86 9.57 -5.05
C GLY A 107 8.21 9.61 -4.34
N THR A 108 8.34 10.54 -3.39
CA THR A 108 9.57 10.73 -2.61
C THR A 108 9.44 10.10 -1.22
N ILE A 109 10.56 9.62 -0.68
CA ILE A 109 10.68 9.26 0.74
C ILE A 109 11.28 10.45 1.49
N TYR A 110 10.52 11.03 2.42
CA TYR A 110 11.00 12.02 3.39
C TYR A 110 11.22 11.30 4.71
N ASN A 111 12.47 11.20 5.17
CA ASN A 111 12.83 10.42 6.35
C ASN A 111 13.57 11.25 7.40
N ASP A 112 12.90 11.49 8.53
CA ASP A 112 13.46 12.05 9.76
C ASP A 112 13.62 11.00 10.86
N GLY A 113 13.04 9.81 10.70
CA GLY A 113 13.07 8.69 11.65
C GLY A 113 13.85 7.48 11.15
N ASP A 114 13.38 6.28 11.51
CA ASP A 114 14.04 5.02 11.19
C ASP A 114 13.49 4.42 9.89
N LEU A 115 14.36 4.31 8.89
CA LEU A 115 14.11 3.55 7.66
C LEU A 115 15.14 2.42 7.54
N ASN A 116 14.66 1.18 7.57
CA ASN A 116 15.48 0.01 7.25
C ASN A 116 15.04 -0.63 5.94
N ASN A 117 16.03 -1.13 5.19
CA ASN A 117 15.84 -2.00 4.05
C ASN A 117 16.76 -3.23 4.12
N ASP A 118 16.25 -4.34 4.64
CA ASP A 118 16.88 -5.65 4.54
C ASP A 118 16.44 -6.42 3.27
N GLY A 119 15.36 -5.96 2.60
CA GLY A 119 14.86 -6.51 1.33
C GLY A 119 15.06 -5.54 0.15
N GLU A 120 13.98 -5.24 -0.58
CA GLU A 120 14.00 -4.29 -1.71
C GLU A 120 13.05 -3.10 -1.47
N ILE A 121 13.58 -1.89 -1.67
CA ILE A 121 12.79 -0.65 -1.79
C ILE A 121 13.09 -0.01 -3.14
N ASN A 122 12.06 0.07 -3.99
CA ASN A 122 12.11 0.79 -5.25
C ASN A 122 11.53 2.20 -5.08
N ILE A 123 12.22 3.21 -5.62
CA ILE A 123 11.83 4.62 -5.50
C ILE A 123 11.72 5.22 -6.89
N GLY A 124 10.63 5.96 -7.12
CA GLY A 124 10.29 6.58 -8.40
C GLY A 124 9.24 5.77 -9.17
N GLN A 125 8.67 6.40 -10.20
CA GLN A 125 7.81 5.69 -11.14
C GLN A 125 8.65 4.71 -11.98
N PRO A 126 8.13 3.51 -12.29
CA PRO A 126 8.73 2.66 -13.32
C PRO A 126 8.74 3.32 -14.71
#